data_AF-A0AAW5KI71-F1
#
_entry.id   AF-A0AAW5KI71-F1
#
_cell.length_a   1.000
_cell.length_b   1.000
_cell.length_c   1.000
_cell.angle_alpha   90.00
_cell.angle_beta   90.00
_cell.angle_gamma   90.00
#
_symmetry.space_group_name_H-M   'P 1'
#
loop_
_entity.id
_entity.type
_entity.pdbx_description
1 polymer ?
#
loop_
_entity_poly.entity_id
_entity_poly.type
_entity_poly.pdbx_seq_one_letter_code
_entity_poly.pdbx_strand_id
1 'polypeptide(L)'
;MKYNGFYVKISPDTDLHREDKDGNDICCKGFTIEVFADESEKLEIDVFSAAVDFELLKDSLEEAEQFAKDYVDCEEKEYRRMIDEFNEH
;
A
#
# COMPACT_ATOMS: atom_id res chain seq x y z
N MET A 1 4.94 9.77 -1.40
CA MET A 1 5.20 10.50 -0.14
C MET A 1 6.29 9.80 0.66
N LYS A 2 7.07 10.52 1.48
CA LYS A 2 8.04 9.91 2.39
C LYS A 2 7.42 9.74 3.76
N TYR A 3 7.44 8.53 4.32
CA TYR A 3 6.88 8.23 5.63
C TYR A 3 7.78 7.26 6.38
N ASN A 4 8.15 7.61 7.61
CA ASN A 4 8.92 6.74 8.52
C ASN A 4 10.22 6.15 7.94
N GLY A 5 10.87 6.88 7.02
CA GLY A 5 12.08 6.46 6.33
C GLY A 5 11.84 5.76 4.99
N PHE A 6 10.61 5.34 4.72
CA PHE A 6 10.18 4.68 3.47
C PHE A 6 9.63 5.68 2.46
N TYR A 7 9.63 5.29 1.19
CA TYR A 7 8.94 6.00 0.13
C TYR A 7 7.67 5.23 -0.24
N VAL A 8 6.53 5.85 0.01
CA VAL A 8 5.21 5.27 -0.25
C VAL A 8 4.60 5.97 -1.46
N LYS A 9 4.32 5.22 -2.51
CA LYS A 9 3.67 5.72 -3.72
C LYS A 9 2.23 5.25 -3.75
N ILE A 10 1.32 6.19 -3.94
CA ILE A 10 -0.12 5.93 -3.96
C ILE A 10 -0.62 6.36 -5.32
N SER A 11 -1.16 5.42 -6.08
CA SER A 11 -1.69 5.62 -7.42
C SER A 11 -3.17 5.25 -7.43
N PRO A 12 -4.07 6.07 -7.98
CA PRO A 12 -5.47 5.69 -8.12
C PRO A 12 -5.58 4.47 -9.05
N ASP A 13 -6.38 3.50 -8.65
CA ASP A 13 -6.62 2.25 -9.37
C ASP A 13 -8.12 2.00 -9.50
N THR A 14 -8.56 1.55 -10.66
CA THR A 14 -9.97 1.26 -10.94
C THR A 14 -10.20 -0.19 -11.33
N ASP A 15 -9.17 -1.02 -11.32
CA ASP A 15 -9.21 -2.45 -11.70
C ASP A 15 -8.96 -3.36 -10.49
N LEU A 16 -9.44 -2.94 -9.31
CA LEU A 16 -9.24 -3.71 -8.07
C LEU A 16 -10.35 -4.75 -7.92
N HIS A 17 -10.01 -6.02 -8.11
CA HIS A 17 -10.96 -7.12 -7.95
C HIS A 17 -11.16 -7.48 -6.46
N ARG A 18 -12.42 -7.50 -6.02
CA ARG A 18 -12.85 -7.89 -4.67
C ARG A 18 -14.08 -8.78 -4.76
N GLU A 19 -14.18 -9.73 -3.84
CA GLU A 19 -15.35 -10.59 -3.73
C GLU A 19 -16.42 -9.90 -2.87
N ASP A 20 -17.63 -9.74 -3.42
CA ASP A 20 -18.77 -9.24 -2.65
C ASP A 20 -19.32 -10.30 -1.67
N LYS A 21 -20.33 -9.92 -0.87
CA LYS A 21 -20.93 -10.83 0.12
C LYS A 21 -21.64 -12.05 -0.50
N ASP A 22 -21.96 -11.98 -1.77
CA ASP A 22 -22.63 -13.01 -2.54
C ASP A 22 -21.62 -13.88 -3.32
N GLY A 23 -20.31 -13.61 -3.21
CA GLY A 23 -19.25 -14.34 -3.89
C GLY A 23 -18.98 -13.88 -5.32
N ASN A 24 -19.51 -12.72 -5.73
CA ASN A 24 -19.25 -12.19 -7.07
C ASN A 24 -17.95 -11.38 -7.06
N ASP A 25 -17.14 -11.60 -8.10
CA ASP A 25 -16.00 -10.76 -8.38
C ASP A 25 -16.48 -9.41 -8.91
N ILE A 26 -16.18 -8.35 -8.17
CA ILE A 26 -16.52 -6.98 -8.52
C ILE A 26 -15.26 -6.13 -8.68
N CYS A 27 -15.26 -5.35 -9.75
CA CYS A 27 -14.22 -4.38 -10.07
C CYS A 27 -14.48 -3.10 -9.28
N CYS A 28 -13.60 -2.82 -8.33
CA CYS A 28 -13.68 -1.71 -7.40
C CYS A 28 -12.70 -0.59 -7.78
N LYS A 29 -13.07 0.63 -7.39
CA LYS A 29 -12.14 1.77 -7.41
C LYS A 29 -11.38 1.84 -6.10
N GLY A 30 -10.21 2.42 -6.14
CA GLY A 30 -9.39 2.64 -4.96
C GLY A 30 -8.00 3.08 -5.34
N PHE A 31 -7.02 2.56 -4.62
CA PHE A 31 -5.63 2.97 -4.77
C PHE A 31 -4.71 1.77 -4.65
N THR A 32 -3.67 1.78 -5.46
CA THR A 32 -2.52 0.88 -5.34
C THR A 32 -1.43 1.63 -4.59
N ILE A 33 -0.92 0.98 -3.54
CA ILE A 33 0.08 1.50 -2.62
C ILE A 33 1.33 0.64 -2.75
N GLU A 34 2.41 1.28 -3.17
CA GLU A 34 3.72 0.67 -3.32
C GLU A 34 4.66 1.26 -2.26
N VAL A 35 5.30 0.40 -1.46
CA VAL A 35 6.23 0.80 -0.40
C VAL A 35 7.63 0.43 -0.83
N PHE A 36 8.49 1.44 -0.94
CA PHE A 36 9.89 1.32 -1.30
C PHE A 36 10.80 1.71 -0.14
N ALA A 37 12.01 1.15 -0.13
CA ALA A 37 13.04 1.49 0.84
C ALA A 37 13.51 2.95 0.71
N ASP A 38 13.49 3.50 -0.51
CA ASP A 38 13.88 4.86 -0.80
C ASP A 38 13.13 5.45 -2.00
N GLU A 39 13.34 6.75 -2.24
CA GLU A 39 12.78 7.47 -3.39
C GLU A 39 13.37 7.03 -4.74
N SER A 40 14.41 6.18 -4.73
CA SER A 40 14.97 5.65 -5.97
C SER A 40 14.06 4.61 -6.63
N GLU A 41 13.01 4.15 -5.92
CA GLU A 41 12.08 3.10 -6.36
C GLU A 41 12.82 1.81 -6.78
N LYS A 42 14.02 1.58 -6.25
CA LYS A 42 14.88 0.44 -6.64
C LYS A 42 14.60 -0.83 -5.86
N LEU A 43 14.25 -0.67 -4.58
CA LEU A 43 13.94 -1.76 -3.68
C LEU A 43 12.49 -1.57 -3.23
N GLU A 44 11.59 -2.23 -3.96
CA GLU A 44 10.20 -2.42 -3.54
C GLU A 44 10.21 -3.40 -2.36
N ILE A 45 9.64 -2.97 -1.25
CA ILE A 45 9.48 -3.77 -0.05
C ILE A 45 8.14 -4.48 -0.09
N ASP A 46 7.10 -3.76 -0.48
CA ASP A 46 5.74 -4.27 -0.48
C ASP A 46 4.84 -3.53 -1.48
N VAL A 47 3.80 -4.21 -1.94
CA VAL A 47 2.78 -3.66 -2.83
C VAL A 47 1.41 -4.22 -2.47
N PHE A 48 0.47 -3.34 -2.20
CA PHE A 48 -0.88 -3.70 -1.83
C PHE A 48 -1.89 -2.70 -2.40
N SER A 49 -3.16 -3.09 -2.41
CA SER A 49 -4.25 -2.25 -2.91
C SER A 49 -5.34 -2.11 -1.87
N ALA A 50 -5.98 -0.94 -1.88
CA ALA A 50 -7.08 -0.61 -0.99
C ALA A 50 -8.28 -0.16 -1.84
N ALA A 51 -9.39 -0.89 -1.74
CA ALA A 51 -10.61 -0.58 -2.48
C ALA A 51 -11.55 0.28 -1.64
N VAL A 52 -12.20 1.24 -2.29
CA VAL A 52 -13.27 2.07 -1.72
C VAL A 52 -14.48 1.18 -1.44
N ASP A 53 -15.14 1.43 -0.31
CA ASP A 53 -16.23 0.65 0.27
C ASP A 53 -15.82 -0.73 0.85
N PHE A 54 -14.54 -1.09 0.80
CA PHE A 54 -13.96 -2.31 1.40
C PHE A 54 -12.95 -1.95 2.49
N GLU A 55 -11.76 -1.51 2.09
CA GLU A 55 -10.70 -1.08 2.99
C GLU A 55 -10.74 0.44 3.23
N LEU A 56 -11.17 1.22 2.24
CA LEU A 56 -11.34 2.67 2.33
C LEU A 56 -12.82 3.04 2.49
N LEU A 57 -13.10 4.04 3.34
CA LEU A 57 -14.42 4.61 3.57
C LEU A 57 -14.85 5.63 2.49
N LYS A 58 -13.88 6.23 1.79
CA LYS A 58 -14.04 7.32 0.82
C LYS A 58 -12.99 7.22 -0.27
N ASP A 59 -13.39 7.60 -1.48
CA ASP A 59 -12.49 7.79 -2.62
C ASP A 59 -11.72 9.12 -2.47
N SER A 60 -10.75 9.16 -1.56
CA SER A 60 -9.90 10.33 -1.35
C SER A 60 -8.45 9.92 -1.12
N LEU A 61 -7.54 10.69 -1.70
CA LEU A 61 -6.10 10.49 -1.52
C LEU A 61 -5.70 10.61 -0.04
N GLU A 62 -6.31 11.53 0.71
CA GLU A 62 -6.04 11.68 2.15
C GLU A 62 -6.35 10.39 2.92
N GLU A 63 -7.41 9.68 2.54
CA GLU A 63 -7.81 8.46 3.22
C GLU A 63 -6.90 7.28 2.85
N ALA A 64 -6.52 7.18 1.58
CA ALA A 64 -5.50 6.24 1.13
C ALA A 64 -4.14 6.52 1.81
N GLU A 65 -3.77 7.78 2.01
CA GLU A 65 -2.56 8.17 2.74
C GLU A 65 -2.62 7.75 4.21
N GLN A 66 -3.77 7.91 4.88
CA GLN A 66 -3.95 7.44 6.26
C GLN A 66 -3.84 5.92 6.35
N PHE A 67 -4.56 5.21 5.47
CA PHE A 67 -4.50 3.75 5.40
C PHE A 67 -3.07 3.25 5.16
N ALA A 68 -2.34 3.86 4.22
CA ALA A 68 -0.96 3.49 3.94
C ALA A 68 -0.03 3.73 5.14
N LYS A 69 -0.24 4.81 5.91
CA LYS A 69 0.53 5.08 7.14
C LYS A 69 0.27 4.02 8.20
N ASP A 70 -1.01 3.71 8.46
CA ASP A 70 -1.41 2.69 9.43
C ASP A 70 -0.85 1.31 9.06
N TYR A 71 -0.82 0.97 7.76
CA TYR A 71 -0.24 -0.27 7.26
C TYR A 71 1.28 -0.31 7.45
N VAL A 72 1.98 0.75 7.04
CA VAL A 72 3.44 0.87 7.20
C VAL A 72 3.84 0.84 8.68
N ASP A 73 3.07 1.45 9.58
CA ASP A 73 3.34 1.39 11.02
C ASP A 73 3.17 -0.02 11.60
N CYS A 74 2.26 -0.84 11.06
CA CYS A 74 2.13 -2.25 11.43
C CYS A 74 3.31 -3.10 10.94
N GLU A 75 3.71 -2.93 9.68
CA GLU A 75 4.71 -3.76 9.01
C GLU A 75 6.15 -3.21 9.12
N GLU A 76 6.34 -2.03 9.72
CA GLU A 76 7.62 -1.30 9.83
C GLU A 76 8.78 -2.22 10.25
N LYS A 77 8.51 -3.08 11.23
CA LYS A 77 9.52 -3.96 11.82
C LYS A 77 10.00 -5.02 10.84
N GLU A 78 9.11 -5.58 10.03
CA GLU A 78 9.45 -6.57 9.02
C GLU A 78 10.12 -5.90 7.82
N TYR A 79 9.63 -4.73 7.40
CA TYR A 79 10.27 -3.95 6.33
C TYR A 79 11.71 -3.56 6.65
N ARG A 80 11.99 -3.15 7.89
CA ARG A 80 13.36 -2.85 8.32
C ARG A 80 14.26 -4.09 8.29
N ARG A 81 13.73 -5.27 8.65
CA ARG A 81 14.49 -6.53 8.56
C ARG A 81 14.83 -6.88 7.12
N MET A 82 13.86 -6.78 6.21
CA MET A 82 14.08 -7.03 4.79
C MET A 82 15.16 -6.11 4.20
N ILE A 83 15.15 -4.82 4.56
CA ILE A 83 16.17 -3.87 4.13
C ILE A 83 17.55 -4.24 4.70
N ASP A 84 17.62 -4.60 5.98
CA ASP A 84 18.89 -4.96 6.63
C ASP A 84 19.50 -6.21 5.97
N GLU A 85 18.70 -7.26 5.76
CA GLU A 85 19.11 -8.48 5.04
C GLU A 85 19.57 -8.18 3.60
N PHE A 86 18.95 -7.20 2.93
CA PHE A 86 19.34 -6.79 1.58
C PHE A 86 20.68 -6.02 1.56
N ASN A 87 21.02 -5.30 2.63
CA ASN A 87 22.27 -4.54 2.73
C ASN A 87 23.45 -5.39 3.25
N GLU A 88 23.19 -6.55 3.84
CA GLU A 88 24.22 -7.50 4.27
C GLU A 88 24.85 -8.31 3.11
N HIS A 89 24.38 -8.11 1.87
CA HIS A 89 24.88 -8.77 0.65
C HIS A 89 25.57 -7.82 -0.34
#